data_AF-A0A6L9IGB5-F1
#
_entry.id   AF-A0A6L9IGB5-F1
#
_cell.length_a   1.000
_cell.length_b   1.000
_cell.length_c   1.000
_cell.angle_alpha   90.00
_cell.angle_beta   90.00
_cell.angle_gamma   90.00
#
_symmetry.space_group_name_H-M   'P 1'
#
loop_
_entity.id
_entity.type
_entity.pdbx_description
1 polymer ?
#
loop_
_entity_poly.entity_id
_entity_poly.type
_entity_poly.pdbx_seq_one_letter_code
_entity_poly.pdbx_strand_id
1 'polypeptide(L)'
;MFKPYRALSILAMLALIALVGCDTLGGPAEPTPVPFNRFTADDVVNAFQAAGLNFTVDPPDRTGGFVARGAPNSHSDRVTFVIAQVAPNGGQILVFDTPEALAEWERYIAQLRTNSATRRDVVYVYTNANIMLQVNANLTGVQARAYETALMGLGS
;
A
#
# COMPACT_ATOMS: atom_id res chain seq x y z
N MET A 1 -9.47 81.53 20.14
CA MET A 1 -8.48 80.55 20.62
C MET A 1 -8.82 79.20 19.97
N PHE A 2 -8.26 78.93 18.78
CA PHE A 2 -8.64 77.82 17.92
C PHE A 2 -7.72 76.61 18.17
N LYS A 3 -8.30 75.43 18.42
CA LYS A 3 -7.61 74.14 18.56
C LYS A 3 -7.72 73.38 17.23
N PRO A 4 -6.61 72.86 16.65
CA PRO A 4 -6.66 72.13 15.39
C PRO A 4 -7.00 70.66 15.62
N TYR A 5 -8.18 70.23 15.16
CA TYR A 5 -8.54 68.82 15.00
C TYR A 5 -8.78 68.52 13.51
N ARG A 6 -7.74 68.61 12.70
CA ARG A 6 -7.79 68.27 11.27
C ARG A 6 -6.46 67.70 10.78
N ALA A 7 -6.07 66.54 11.29
CA ALA A 7 -4.91 65.82 10.72
C ALA A 7 -4.96 64.30 10.90
N LEU A 8 -5.97 63.75 11.61
CA LEU A 8 -5.90 62.36 12.07
C LEU A 8 -6.95 61.42 11.45
N SER A 9 -7.58 61.80 10.33
CA SER A 9 -8.67 60.99 9.74
C SER A 9 -8.39 60.52 8.30
N ILE A 10 -7.30 60.96 7.67
CA ILE A 10 -6.99 60.58 6.27
C ILE A 10 -6.00 59.40 6.21
N LEU A 11 -5.18 59.17 7.25
CA LEU A 11 -4.21 58.08 7.24
C LEU A 11 -4.82 56.68 7.48
N ALA A 12 -6.05 56.60 8.00
CA ALA A 12 -6.69 55.31 8.29
C ALA A 12 -7.43 54.70 7.08
N MET A 13 -7.67 55.47 6.02
CA MET A 13 -8.43 54.97 4.85
C MET A 13 -7.55 54.38 3.74
N LEU A 14 -6.25 54.67 3.72
CA LEU A 14 -5.30 54.09 2.76
C LEU A 14 -4.75 52.70 3.15
N ALA A 15 -4.92 52.28 4.40
CA ALA A 15 -4.43 50.98 4.86
C ALA A 15 -5.41 49.82 4.60
N LEU A 16 -6.66 50.11 4.20
CA LEU A 16 -7.68 49.07 3.97
C LEU A 16 -7.74 48.54 2.53
N ILE A 17 -6.99 49.13 1.59
CA ILE A 17 -6.93 48.68 0.18
C ILE A 17 -5.74 47.73 -0.05
N ALA A 18 -4.87 47.53 0.94
CA ALA A 18 -3.75 46.61 0.85
C ALA A 18 -4.10 45.13 1.18
N LEU A 19 -5.37 44.81 1.42
CA LEU A 19 -5.84 43.45 1.73
C LEU A 19 -6.70 42.83 0.62
N VAL A 20 -6.89 43.51 -0.52
CA VAL A 20 -7.72 43.01 -1.65
C VAL A 20 -6.84 42.60 -2.86
N GLY A 21 -5.53 42.43 -2.66
CA GLY A 21 -4.56 42.28 -3.75
C GLY A 21 -3.60 41.12 -3.61
N CYS A 22 -4.08 39.89 -3.40
CA CYS A 22 -3.31 38.66 -3.69
C CYS A 22 -4.23 37.43 -3.80
N ASP A 23 -5.39 37.54 -4.47
CA ASP A 23 -6.27 36.39 -4.77
C ASP A 23 -6.19 35.93 -6.23
N THR A 24 -5.11 36.28 -6.92
CA THR A 24 -4.80 35.76 -8.25
C THR A 24 -3.48 35.01 -8.21
N LEU A 25 -3.56 33.70 -8.43
CA LEU A 25 -2.48 32.75 -8.77
C LEU A 25 -1.88 31.99 -7.57
N GLY A 26 -2.54 30.89 -7.20
CA GLY A 26 -1.89 29.81 -6.45
C GLY A 26 -2.64 29.37 -5.20
N GLY A 27 -3.89 28.90 -5.35
CA GLY A 27 -4.43 27.98 -4.35
C GLY A 27 -3.47 26.79 -4.20
N PRO A 28 -3.34 26.20 -2.99
CA PRO A 28 -2.51 25.02 -2.81
C PRO A 28 -2.93 24.00 -3.87
N ALA A 29 -1.97 23.58 -4.70
CA ALA A 29 -2.21 22.59 -5.73
C ALA A 29 -2.90 21.39 -5.08
N GLU A 30 -4.03 20.96 -5.63
CA GLU A 30 -4.70 19.76 -5.14
C GLU A 30 -3.67 18.60 -5.17
N PRO A 31 -3.56 17.81 -4.09
CA PRO A 31 -2.64 16.68 -4.07
C PRO A 31 -2.91 15.79 -5.29
N THR A 32 -1.88 15.57 -6.12
CA THR A 32 -2.03 14.67 -7.27
C THR A 32 -2.38 13.28 -6.75
N PRO A 33 -3.45 12.63 -7.24
CA PRO A 33 -3.80 11.28 -6.84
C PRO A 33 -2.63 10.33 -7.07
N VAL A 34 -2.23 9.60 -6.02
CA VAL A 34 -1.20 8.57 -6.14
C VAL A 34 -1.79 7.37 -6.87
N PRO A 35 -1.14 6.84 -7.92
CA PRO A 35 -1.61 5.65 -8.61
C PRO A 35 -1.73 4.45 -7.66
N PHE A 36 -2.80 3.66 -7.81
CA PHE A 36 -2.99 2.45 -7.00
C PHE A 36 -1.92 1.40 -7.30
N ASN A 37 -1.64 1.16 -8.58
CA ASN A 37 -0.66 0.20 -9.11
C ASN A 37 0.79 0.68 -8.91
N ARG A 38 1.17 0.90 -7.65
CA ARG A 38 2.43 1.55 -7.26
C ARG A 38 3.64 0.61 -7.31
N PHE A 39 3.45 -0.68 -7.03
CA PHE A 39 4.52 -1.65 -6.88
C PHE A 39 4.31 -2.90 -7.75
N THR A 40 5.40 -3.58 -8.06
CA THR A 40 5.45 -4.85 -8.78
C THR A 40 5.83 -5.98 -7.83
N ALA A 41 5.67 -7.23 -8.27
CA ALA A 41 6.17 -8.38 -7.50
C ALA A 41 7.70 -8.36 -7.38
N ASP A 42 8.41 -7.83 -8.39
CA ASP A 42 9.87 -7.71 -8.36
C ASP A 42 10.34 -6.70 -7.32
N ASP A 43 9.58 -5.62 -7.07
CA ASP A 43 9.87 -4.68 -5.97
C ASP A 43 9.83 -5.39 -4.62
N VAL A 44 8.84 -6.27 -4.41
CA VAL A 44 8.71 -7.06 -3.18
C VAL A 44 9.87 -8.06 -3.03
N VAL A 45 10.22 -8.76 -4.11
CA VAL A 45 11.37 -9.69 -4.15
C VAL A 45 12.66 -8.95 -3.81
N ASN A 46 12.88 -7.78 -4.41
CA ASN A 46 14.05 -6.94 -4.13
C ASN A 46 14.07 -6.46 -2.67
N ALA A 47 12.92 -6.08 -2.10
CA ALA A 47 12.81 -5.72 -0.70
C ALA A 47 13.13 -6.89 0.24
N PHE A 48 12.69 -8.11 -0.09
CA PHE A 48 13.05 -9.31 0.69
C PHE A 48 14.55 -9.61 0.63
N GLN A 49 15.18 -9.45 -0.54
CA GLN A 49 16.63 -9.61 -0.69
C GLN A 49 17.40 -8.56 0.11
N ALA A 50 17.00 -7.29 0.01
CA ALA A 50 17.62 -6.19 0.74
C ALA A 50 17.50 -6.36 2.27
N ALA A 51 16.40 -6.95 2.74
CA ALA A 51 16.18 -7.29 4.15
C ALA A 51 16.91 -8.58 4.59
N GLY A 52 17.63 -9.26 3.69
CA GLY A 52 18.36 -10.49 4.01
C GLY A 52 17.43 -11.66 4.38
N LEU A 53 16.19 -11.65 3.89
CA LEU A 53 15.24 -12.72 4.18
C LEU A 53 15.60 -13.99 3.41
N ASN A 54 15.39 -15.14 4.03
CA ASN A 54 15.63 -16.42 3.39
C ASN A 54 14.41 -16.82 2.56
N PHE A 55 14.53 -16.82 1.24
CA PHE A 55 13.50 -17.29 0.34
C PHE A 55 14.11 -17.72 -1.00
N THR A 56 13.36 -18.49 -1.76
CA THR A 56 13.71 -18.82 -3.15
C THR A 56 12.44 -18.65 -3.98
N VAL A 57 12.50 -17.80 -5.00
CA VAL A 57 11.41 -17.70 -5.97
C VAL A 57 11.37 -19.00 -6.75
N ASP A 58 10.18 -19.57 -6.95
CA ASP A 58 10.01 -20.79 -7.75
C ASP A 58 9.75 -20.41 -9.22
N PRO A 59 10.71 -20.59 -10.14
CA PRO A 59 10.46 -20.31 -11.55
C PRO A 59 9.66 -21.45 -12.21
N PRO A 60 8.67 -21.19 -13.09
CA PRO A 60 8.17 -19.92 -13.61
C PRO A 60 6.69 -19.74 -13.22
N ASP A 61 6.34 -19.68 -11.94
CA ASP A 61 4.93 -19.53 -11.56
C ASP A 61 4.45 -18.06 -11.57
N ARG A 62 4.98 -17.25 -12.51
CA ARG A 62 4.34 -16.02 -12.99
C ARG A 62 3.15 -16.38 -13.88
N THR A 63 2.26 -17.21 -13.35
CA THR A 63 1.05 -17.61 -14.04
C THR A 63 -0.10 -16.75 -13.53
N GLY A 64 -0.63 -15.87 -14.38
CA GLY A 64 -1.98 -15.30 -14.19
C GLY A 64 -3.09 -16.34 -14.38
N GLY A 65 -2.80 -17.63 -14.13
CA GLY A 65 -3.52 -18.77 -14.71
C GLY A 65 -4.16 -19.74 -13.72
N PHE A 66 -3.52 -20.06 -12.60
CA PHE A 66 -4.08 -21.07 -11.69
C PHE A 66 -3.80 -20.76 -10.23
N VAL A 67 -4.71 -20.02 -9.61
CA VAL A 67 -4.88 -20.05 -8.16
C VAL A 67 -5.65 -21.32 -7.81
N ALA A 68 -5.48 -21.85 -6.58
CA ALA A 68 -6.22 -23.01 -6.09
C ALA A 68 -7.72 -22.93 -6.45
N ARG A 69 -8.34 -24.09 -6.76
CA ARG A 69 -9.73 -24.18 -7.21
C ARG A 69 -10.66 -23.35 -6.30
N GLY A 70 -11.28 -22.31 -6.87
CA GLY A 70 -12.25 -21.44 -6.17
C GLY A 70 -11.71 -20.11 -5.68
N ALA A 71 -10.43 -19.80 -5.89
CA ALA A 71 -9.88 -18.48 -5.60
C ALA A 71 -10.11 -17.48 -6.76
N PRO A 72 -10.18 -16.17 -6.48
CA PRO A 72 -10.37 -15.14 -7.50
C PRO A 72 -9.19 -15.05 -8.47
N ASN A 73 -9.47 -14.79 -9.76
CA ASN A 73 -8.45 -14.55 -10.79
C ASN A 73 -8.27 -13.06 -11.12
N SER A 74 -8.57 -12.16 -10.17
CA SER A 74 -8.53 -10.71 -10.37
C SER A 74 -7.17 -10.06 -10.12
N HIS A 75 -6.13 -10.85 -9.79
CA HIS A 75 -4.76 -10.37 -9.67
C HIS A 75 -4.13 -10.21 -11.07
N SER A 76 -3.26 -9.20 -11.25
CA SER A 76 -2.56 -8.94 -12.51
C SER A 76 -1.21 -9.67 -12.61
N ASP A 77 -0.57 -9.93 -11.47
CA ASP A 77 0.65 -10.72 -11.38
C ASP A 77 0.65 -11.54 -10.10
N ARG A 78 1.36 -12.67 -10.14
CA ARG A 78 1.53 -13.58 -9.02
C ARG A 78 2.94 -14.15 -9.02
N VAL A 79 3.56 -14.14 -7.85
CA VAL A 79 4.87 -14.79 -7.64
C VAL A 79 4.77 -15.69 -6.42
N THR A 80 5.04 -16.97 -6.61
CA THR A 80 5.21 -17.92 -5.51
C THR A 80 6.69 -18.00 -5.13
N PHE A 81 6.96 -18.19 -3.84
CA PHE A 81 8.31 -18.33 -3.33
C PHE A 81 8.31 -19.33 -2.19
N VAL A 82 9.37 -20.11 -2.05
CA VAL A 82 9.55 -21.09 -0.97
C VAL A 82 10.44 -20.54 0.13
N ILE A 83 10.22 -21.00 1.36
CA ILE A 83 11.07 -20.71 2.51
C ILE A 83 11.59 -22.07 3.01
N ALA A 84 12.64 -22.57 2.36
CA ALA A 84 13.02 -23.98 2.34
C ALA A 84 13.08 -24.69 3.71
N GLN A 85 13.45 -23.99 4.77
CA GLN A 85 13.60 -24.59 6.11
C GLN A 85 12.34 -24.51 7.00
N VAL A 86 11.35 -23.69 6.64
CA VAL A 86 10.25 -23.34 7.55
C VAL A 86 8.88 -23.54 6.89
N ALA A 87 8.75 -23.13 5.63
CA ALA A 87 7.55 -23.30 4.84
C ALA A 87 7.94 -23.78 3.44
N PRO A 88 8.00 -25.11 3.19
CA PRO A 88 8.29 -25.64 1.86
C PRO A 88 7.19 -25.31 0.85
N ASN A 89 5.94 -25.08 1.32
CA ASN A 89 4.86 -24.51 0.51
C ASN A 89 4.91 -22.97 0.41
N GLY A 90 5.90 -22.36 1.06
CA GLY A 90 6.29 -20.99 0.78
C GLY A 90 5.29 -19.90 1.16
N GLY A 91 5.21 -18.91 0.29
CA GLY A 91 4.22 -17.86 0.28
C GLY A 91 3.94 -17.43 -1.15
N GLN A 92 3.07 -16.44 -1.29
CA GLN A 92 2.78 -15.83 -2.58
C GLN A 92 2.60 -14.33 -2.47
N ILE A 93 3.05 -13.65 -3.51
CA ILE A 93 2.86 -12.23 -3.75
C ILE A 93 1.80 -12.13 -4.84
N LEU A 94 0.77 -11.34 -4.61
CA LEU A 94 -0.28 -11.01 -5.56
C LEU A 94 -0.24 -9.51 -5.82
N VAL A 95 -0.29 -9.14 -7.10
CA VAL A 95 -0.31 -7.75 -7.56
C VAL A 95 -1.69 -7.46 -8.13
N PHE A 96 -2.20 -6.26 -7.88
CA PHE A 96 -3.52 -5.83 -8.35
C PHE A 96 -3.42 -4.57 -9.19
N ASP A 97 -4.25 -4.47 -10.23
CA ASP A 97 -4.34 -3.23 -11.01
C ASP A 97 -5.42 -2.29 -10.47
N THR A 98 -6.38 -2.81 -9.70
CA THR A 98 -7.48 -2.02 -9.14
C THR A 98 -7.77 -2.34 -7.67
N PRO A 99 -8.29 -1.37 -6.89
CA PRO A 99 -8.72 -1.59 -5.51
C PRO A 99 -9.81 -2.66 -5.38
N GLU A 100 -10.71 -2.77 -6.35
CA GLU A 100 -11.82 -3.74 -6.33
C GLU A 100 -11.31 -5.17 -6.42
N ALA A 101 -10.25 -5.41 -7.21
CA ALA A 101 -9.60 -6.70 -7.33
C ALA A 101 -8.92 -7.12 -6.02
N LEU A 102 -8.21 -6.19 -5.36
CA LEU A 102 -7.64 -6.42 -4.04
C LEU A 102 -8.73 -6.73 -3.01
N ALA A 103 -9.81 -5.95 -2.99
CA ALA A 103 -10.93 -6.13 -2.07
C ALA A 103 -11.68 -7.46 -2.30
N GLU A 104 -11.70 -7.98 -3.53
CA GLU A 104 -12.22 -9.32 -3.83
C GLU A 104 -11.39 -10.41 -3.15
N TRP A 105 -10.07 -10.30 -3.23
CA TRP A 105 -9.16 -11.21 -2.56
C TRP A 105 -9.24 -11.13 -1.03
N GLU A 106 -9.37 -9.92 -0.47
CA GLU A 106 -9.56 -9.76 0.98
C GLU A 106 -10.85 -10.46 1.46
N ARG A 107 -11.93 -10.33 0.70
CA ARG A 107 -13.19 -11.05 0.97
C ARG A 107 -13.01 -12.56 0.88
N TYR A 108 -12.30 -13.05 -0.13
CA TYR A 108 -12.00 -14.47 -0.27
C TYR A 108 -11.18 -15.00 0.92
N ILE A 109 -10.11 -14.29 1.33
CA ILE A 109 -9.32 -14.65 2.51
C ILE A 109 -10.18 -14.63 3.79
N ALA A 110 -11.06 -13.65 3.94
CA ALA A 110 -11.98 -13.60 5.08
C ALA A 110 -12.90 -14.85 5.12
N GLN A 111 -13.40 -15.31 3.98
CA GLN A 111 -14.18 -16.56 3.88
C GLN A 111 -13.36 -17.80 4.23
N LEU A 112 -12.10 -17.88 3.78
CA LEU A 112 -11.22 -19.01 4.14
C LEU A 112 -10.97 -19.10 5.64
N ARG A 113 -10.88 -17.94 6.32
CA ARG A 113 -10.67 -17.86 7.78
C ARG A 113 -11.91 -18.27 8.59
N THR A 114 -13.11 -18.09 8.07
CA THR A 114 -14.34 -18.50 8.77
C THR A 114 -14.57 -20.01 8.70
N ASN A 115 -14.07 -20.69 7.66
CA ASN A 115 -14.17 -22.14 7.51
C ASN A 115 -13.04 -22.87 8.28
N SER A 116 -13.42 -23.74 9.22
CA SER A 116 -12.47 -24.49 10.06
C SER A 116 -11.57 -25.45 9.29
N ALA A 117 -12.01 -25.94 8.12
CA ALA A 117 -11.24 -26.84 7.27
C ALA A 117 -10.10 -26.12 6.53
N THR A 118 -10.27 -24.85 6.18
CA THR A 118 -9.32 -24.07 5.35
C THR A 118 -8.58 -22.98 6.14
N ARG A 119 -8.97 -22.71 7.39
CA ARG A 119 -8.38 -21.66 8.23
C ARG A 119 -6.87 -21.78 8.40
N ARG A 120 -6.32 -23.01 8.35
CA ARG A 120 -4.88 -23.26 8.57
C ARG A 120 -4.04 -23.08 7.31
N ASP A 121 -4.66 -22.95 6.15
CA ASP A 121 -3.95 -22.86 4.87
C ASP A 121 -3.43 -21.45 4.59
N VAL A 122 -4.03 -20.42 5.22
CA VAL A 122 -3.63 -19.01 5.09
C VAL A 122 -3.61 -18.35 6.46
N VAL A 123 -2.42 -18.11 7.00
CA VAL A 123 -2.27 -17.61 8.38
C VAL A 123 -1.81 -16.15 8.40
N TYR A 124 -0.80 -15.80 7.61
CA TYR A 124 -0.29 -14.42 7.56
C TYR A 124 -0.63 -13.79 6.22
N VAL A 125 -1.40 -12.71 6.24
CA VAL A 125 -1.76 -11.92 5.06
C VAL A 125 -1.51 -10.46 5.37
N TYR A 126 -0.74 -9.80 4.52
CA TYR A 126 -0.35 -8.41 4.64
C TYR A 126 -0.63 -7.69 3.31
N THR A 127 -1.03 -6.43 3.38
CA THR A 127 -1.30 -5.62 2.18
C THR A 127 -0.49 -4.32 2.24
N ASN A 128 0.07 -3.90 1.11
CA ASN A 128 0.69 -2.58 0.94
C ASN A 128 0.40 -2.06 -0.48
N ALA A 129 -0.33 -0.95 -0.56
CA ALA A 129 -0.86 -0.41 -1.82
C ALA A 129 -1.57 -1.51 -2.66
N ASN A 130 -1.02 -1.84 -3.84
CA ASN A 130 -1.54 -2.85 -4.74
C ASN A 130 -0.96 -4.25 -4.57
N ILE A 131 -0.26 -4.51 -3.45
CA ILE A 131 0.35 -5.81 -3.16
C ILE A 131 -0.42 -6.49 -2.04
N MET A 132 -0.73 -7.78 -2.21
CA MET A 132 -1.05 -8.69 -1.12
C MET A 132 0.05 -9.74 -1.00
N LEU A 133 0.63 -9.83 0.18
CA LEU A 133 1.55 -10.87 0.57
C LEU A 133 0.81 -11.91 1.42
N GLN A 134 0.92 -13.17 1.04
CA GLN A 134 0.45 -14.30 1.84
C GLN A 134 1.64 -15.17 2.21
N VAL A 135 1.77 -15.48 3.50
CA VAL A 135 2.85 -16.32 4.00
C VAL A 135 2.29 -17.46 4.83
N ASN A 136 2.85 -18.65 4.65
CA ASN A 136 2.35 -19.87 5.26
C ASN A 136 2.40 -19.87 6.80
N ALA A 137 1.48 -20.65 7.39
CA ALA A 137 1.29 -20.88 8.81
C ALA A 137 2.52 -21.36 9.60
N ASN A 138 3.44 -22.05 8.94
CA ASN A 138 4.56 -22.69 9.63
C ASN A 138 5.63 -21.69 10.10
N LEU A 139 5.56 -20.44 9.64
CA LEU A 139 6.41 -19.37 10.18
C LEU A 139 6.02 -19.03 11.61
N THR A 140 7.02 -18.73 12.44
CA THR A 140 6.78 -18.04 13.71
C THR A 140 6.29 -16.62 13.46
N GLY A 141 5.55 -16.04 14.41
CA GLY A 141 5.10 -14.63 14.29
C GLY A 141 6.25 -13.64 14.10
N VAL A 142 7.43 -13.91 14.68
CA VAL A 142 8.63 -13.08 14.47
C VAL A 142 9.13 -13.17 13.03
N GLN A 143 9.19 -14.38 12.47
CA GLN A 143 9.59 -14.56 11.07
C GLN A 143 8.59 -13.92 10.11
N ALA A 144 7.29 -14.15 10.31
CA ALA A 144 6.25 -13.54 9.47
C ALA A 144 6.32 -12.00 9.49
N ARG A 145 6.60 -11.42 10.66
CA ARG A 145 6.75 -9.97 10.83
C ARG A 145 7.96 -9.38 10.10
N ALA A 146 9.01 -10.17 9.87
CA ALA A 146 10.14 -9.71 9.07
C ALA A 146 9.74 -9.49 7.60
N TYR A 147 8.90 -10.37 7.04
CA TYR A 147 8.34 -10.18 5.69
C TYR A 147 7.35 -9.02 5.62
N GLU A 148 6.49 -8.86 6.63
CA GLU A 148 5.62 -7.69 6.75
C GLU A 148 6.44 -6.39 6.76
N THR A 149 7.50 -6.33 7.57
CA THR A 149 8.36 -5.14 7.68
C THR A 149 9.02 -4.81 6.34
N ALA A 150 9.55 -5.83 5.64
CA ALA A 150 10.13 -5.63 4.31
C ALA A 150 9.08 -5.14 3.29
N LEU A 151 7.86 -5.68 3.33
CA LEU A 151 6.77 -5.22 2.47
C LEU A 151 6.37 -3.77 2.77
N MET A 152 6.23 -3.41 4.06
CA MET A 152 5.81 -2.07 4.47
C MET A 152 6.89 -1.00 4.23
N GLY A 153 8.15 -1.41 4.11
CA GLY A 153 9.25 -0.54 3.69
C GLY A 153 9.25 -0.19 2.19
N LEU A 154 8.32 -0.73 1.40
CA LEU A 154 8.19 -0.33 0.00
C LEU A 154 7.70 1.13 -0.11
N GLY A 155 8.51 1.95 -0.78
CA GLY A 155 8.18 3.35 -1.05
C GLY A 155 8.36 4.31 0.13
N SER A 156 9.07 3.87 1.18
CA SER A 156 9.63 4.73 2.25
C SER A 156 11.04 5.22 1.95
#